data_AF-A0A7X7S9R9-F1
#
_entry.id   AF-A0A7X7S9R9-F1
#
_cell.length_a   1.000
_cell.length_b   1.000
_cell.length_c   1.000
_cell.angle_alpha   90.00
_cell.angle_beta   90.00
_cell.angle_gamma   90.00
#
_symmetry.space_group_name_H-M   'P 1'
#
loop_
_entity.id
_entity.type
_entity.pdbx_description
1 polymer ?
#
loop_
_entity_poly.entity_id
_entity_poly.type
_entity_poly.pdbx_seq_one_letter_code
_entity_poly.pdbx_strand_id
1 'polypeptide(L)'
;MTKTMLLAKYAVLLLIGVIAVWQITTGNTLFGSGLLAGIIIAAILLGINSRQIKQITEKGMDPYDERVWAVAGKASYAAIRLFAVISALIVLLGSIWGPQIMVNPYNLLGISLSCLMFMYVGFYYYYNARM
;
A
#
# COMPACT_ATOMS: atom_id res chain seq x y z
N MET A 1 16.57 11.57 9.43
CA MET A 1 15.21 11.31 9.96
C MET A 1 15.17 11.70 11.43
N THR A 2 14.29 12.62 11.82
CA THR A 2 14.21 13.13 13.20
C THR A 2 13.61 12.07 14.12
N LYS A 3 14.04 12.03 15.40
CA LYS A 3 13.55 11.06 16.40
C LYS A 3 12.01 11.04 16.52
N THR A 4 11.37 12.18 16.28
CA THR A 4 9.92 12.36 16.26
C THR A 4 9.21 11.59 15.14
N MET A 5 9.75 11.56 13.92
CA MET A 5 9.15 10.77 12.83
C MET A 5 9.27 9.26 13.05
N LEU A 6 10.32 8.83 13.74
CA LEU A 6 10.55 7.42 14.07
C LEU A 6 9.56 6.95 15.15
N LEU A 7 9.34 7.77 16.18
CA LEU A 7 8.31 7.57 17.19
C LEU A 7 6.91 7.52 16.58
N ALA A 8 6.58 8.43 15.67
CA ALA A 8 5.28 8.44 15.00
C ALA A 8 5.01 7.14 14.22
N LYS A 9 6.01 6.61 13.51
CA LYS A 9 5.87 5.34 12.78
C LYS A 9 5.59 4.16 13.71
N TYR A 10 6.33 4.05 14.82
CA TYR A 10 6.10 2.98 15.79
C TYR A 10 4.77 3.13 16.53
N ALA A 11 4.36 4.36 16.84
CA ALA A 11 3.05 4.64 17.42
C ALA A 11 1.92 4.19 16.49
N VAL A 12 2.01 4.49 15.20
CA VAL A 12 1.04 4.03 14.19
C VAL A 12 1.00 2.50 14.11
N LEU A 13 2.14 1.82 14.05
CA LEU A 13 2.19 0.35 14.03
C LEU A 13 1.57 -0.27 15.29
N LEU A 14 1.81 0.33 16.46
CA LEU A 14 1.23 -0.12 17.72
C LEU A 14 -0.30 0.06 17.73
N LEU A 15 -0.79 1.19 17.24
CA LEU A 15 -2.23 1.48 17.14
C LEU A 15 -2.94 0.49 16.22
N ILE A 16 -2.34 0.19 15.05
CA ILE A 16 -2.86 -0.82 14.12
C ILE A 16 -2.82 -2.21 14.79
N GLY A 17 -1.79 -2.52 15.57
CA GLY A 17 -1.68 -3.78 16.31
C GLY A 17 -2.78 -3.96 17.35
N VAL A 18 -3.09 -2.92 18.12
CA VAL A 18 -4.20 -2.92 19.09
C VAL A 18 -5.55 -3.12 18.39
N ILE A 19 -5.76 -2.42 17.27
CA ILE A 19 -6.99 -2.58 16.46
C ILE A 19 -7.09 -4.00 15.89
N ALA A 20 -5.98 -4.58 15.46
CA ALA A 20 -5.96 -5.94 14.91
C ALA A 20 -6.35 -6.98 15.96
N VAL A 21 -5.78 -6.90 17.18
CA VAL A 21 -6.13 -7.79 18.29
C VAL A 21 -7.60 -7.60 18.68
N TRP A 22 -8.07 -6.35 18.75
CA TRP A 22 -9.47 -6.07 19.05
C TRP A 22 -10.42 -6.68 18.01
N GLN A 23 -10.11 -6.56 16.72
CA GLN A 23 -10.90 -7.14 15.63
C GLN A 23 -10.98 -8.68 15.70
N ILE A 24 -9.91 -9.33 16.14
CA ILE A 24 -9.89 -10.79 16.37
C ILE A 24 -10.85 -11.14 17.52
N THR A 25 -10.82 -10.38 18.62
CA THR A 25 -11.69 -10.62 19.77
C THR A 25 -13.18 -10.36 19.49
N THR A 26 -13.51 -9.46 18.56
CA THR A 26 -14.89 -9.20 18.12
C THR A 26 -15.40 -10.18 17.05
N GLY A 27 -14.63 -11.22 16.72
CA GLY A 27 -15.05 -12.30 15.81
C GLY A 27 -14.72 -12.08 14.33
N ASN A 28 -14.08 -10.96 13.97
CA ASN A 28 -13.65 -10.70 12.59
C ASN A 28 -12.21 -11.14 12.37
N THR A 29 -12.00 -12.46 12.43
CA THR A 29 -10.69 -13.11 12.40
C THR A 29 -9.93 -12.88 11.09
N LEU A 30 -10.63 -12.84 9.95
CA LEU A 30 -10.04 -12.56 8.62
C LEU A 30 -9.45 -11.15 8.54
N PHE A 31 -10.19 -10.14 9.01
CA PHE A 31 -9.72 -8.75 8.98
C PHE A 31 -8.58 -8.52 9.97
N GLY A 32 -8.70 -9.02 11.20
CA GLY A 32 -7.67 -8.89 12.23
C GLY A 32 -6.36 -9.62 11.87
N SER A 33 -6.44 -10.82 11.30
CA SER A 33 -5.25 -11.53 10.81
C SER A 33 -4.59 -10.82 9.61
N GLY A 34 -5.39 -10.24 8.71
CA GLY A 34 -4.89 -9.40 7.62
C GLY A 34 -4.14 -8.17 8.11
N LEU A 35 -4.64 -7.50 9.14
CA LEU A 35 -3.96 -6.37 9.78
C LEU A 35 -2.64 -6.79 10.43
N LEU A 36 -2.61 -7.92 11.15
CA LEU A 36 -1.39 -8.46 11.75
C LEU A 36 -0.34 -8.81 10.69
N ALA A 37 -0.74 -9.48 9.61
CA ALA A 37 0.15 -9.77 8.49
C ALA A 37 0.70 -8.49 7.85
N GLY A 38 -0.16 -7.47 7.69
CA GLY A 38 0.23 -6.15 7.19
C GLY A 38 1.28 -5.46 8.07
N ILE A 39 1.16 -5.54 9.40
CA ILE A 39 2.16 -4.99 10.34
C ILE A 39 3.51 -5.69 10.17
N ILE A 40 3.52 -7.01 10.05
CA ILE A 40 4.76 -7.79 9.87
C ILE A 40 5.46 -7.38 8.57
N ILE A 41 4.72 -7.32 7.46
CA ILE A 41 5.25 -6.93 6.15
C ILE A 41 5.76 -5.48 6.20
N ALA A 42 5.01 -4.57 6.80
CA ALA A 42 5.43 -3.17 6.95
C ALA A 42 6.70 -3.02 7.78
N ALA A 43 6.85 -3.78 8.87
CA ALA A 43 8.05 -3.78 9.70
C ALA A 43 9.29 -4.26 8.92
N ILE A 44 9.14 -5.33 8.13
CA ILE A 44 10.21 -5.86 7.27
C ILE A 44 10.61 -4.81 6.23
N LEU A 45 9.65 -4.23 5.51
CA LEU A 45 9.90 -3.21 4.48
C LEU A 45 10.56 -1.95 5.05
N LEU A 46 10.15 -1.50 6.25
CA LEU A 46 10.81 -0.39 6.94
C LEU A 46 12.28 -0.72 7.30
N GLY A 47 12.54 -1.97 7.68
CA GLY A 47 13.91 -2.47 7.91
C GLY A 47 14.76 -2.45 6.65
N ILE A 48 14.21 -2.88 5.52
CA ILE A 48 14.91 -2.87 4.22
C ILE A 48 15.19 -1.43 3.78
N ASN A 49 14.17 -0.56 3.80
CA ASN A 49 14.32 0.83 3.38
C ASN A 49 15.32 1.61 4.24
N SER A 50 15.31 1.42 5.56
CA SER A 50 16.28 2.09 6.45
C SER A 50 17.71 1.67 6.17
N ARG A 51 17.95 0.38 5.85
CA ARG A 51 19.26 -0.13 5.44
C ARG A 51 19.67 0.41 4.08
N GLN A 52 18.77 0.44 3.09
CA GLN A 52 19.06 0.97 1.76
C GLN A 52 19.40 2.46 1.80
N ILE A 53 18.61 3.27 2.51
CA ILE A 53 18.87 4.71 2.66
C ILE A 53 20.24 4.93 3.31
N LYS A 54 20.59 4.15 4.33
CA LYS A 54 21.91 4.22 4.98
C LYS A 54 23.04 3.90 4.00
N GLN A 55 22.91 2.82 3.22
CA GLN A 55 23.90 2.45 2.20
C GLN A 55 24.05 3.49 1.08
N ILE A 56 22.95 4.10 0.63
CA ILE A 56 22.96 5.14 -0.40
C ILE A 56 23.61 6.43 0.14
N THR A 57 23.30 6.78 1.39
CA THR A 57 23.90 7.93 2.09
C THR A 57 25.41 7.74 2.29
N GLU A 58 25.83 6.54 2.69
CA GLU A 58 27.26 6.19 2.87
C GLU A 58 28.05 6.24 1.56
N LYS A 59 27.39 6.01 0.42
CA LYS A 59 27.98 6.14 -0.92
C LYS A 59 28.01 7.58 -1.43
N GLY A 60 27.56 8.56 -0.64
CA GLY A 60 27.52 9.97 -1.02
C GLY A 60 26.46 10.31 -2.08
N MET A 61 25.52 9.39 -2.35
CA MET A 61 24.41 9.63 -3.28
C MET A 61 23.23 10.23 -2.52
N ASP A 62 22.47 11.14 -3.15
CA ASP A 62 21.26 11.70 -2.58
C ASP A 62 20.10 10.68 -2.66
N PRO A 63 19.62 10.11 -1.54
CA PRO A 63 18.49 9.18 -1.55
C PRO A 63 17.15 9.82 -1.97
N TYR A 64 17.09 11.15 -2.06
CA TYR A 64 15.90 11.89 -2.50
C TYR A 64 16.08 12.53 -3.89
N ASP A 65 16.93 11.94 -4.73
CA ASP A 65 17.15 12.38 -6.11
C ASP A 65 15.81 12.59 -6.85
N GLU A 66 15.69 13.72 -7.56
CA GLU A 66 14.50 14.14 -8.31
C GLU A 66 14.02 13.06 -9.29
N ARG A 67 14.96 12.23 -9.79
CA ARG A 67 14.65 11.09 -10.67
C ARG A 67 13.76 10.05 -9.99
N VAL A 68 13.98 9.75 -8.71
CA VAL A 68 13.17 8.79 -7.94
C VAL A 68 11.75 9.31 -7.77
N TRP A 69 11.62 10.61 -7.51
CA TRP A 69 10.31 11.29 -7.42
C TRP A 69 9.59 11.32 -8.77
N ALA A 70 10.31 11.50 -9.87
CA ALA A 70 9.73 11.45 -11.21
C ALA A 70 9.22 10.04 -11.59
N VAL A 71 9.95 8.99 -11.22
CA VAL A 71 9.52 7.59 -11.39
C VAL A 71 8.27 7.30 -10.55
N ALA A 72 8.28 7.68 -9.27
CA ALA A 72 7.14 7.52 -8.37
C ALA A 72 5.89 8.26 -8.89
N GLY A 73 6.05 9.48 -9.39
CA GLY A 73 4.97 10.28 -9.98
C GLY A 73 4.36 9.61 -11.20
N LYS A 74 5.19 9.13 -12.13
CA LYS A 74 4.71 8.41 -13.33
C LYS A 74 4.01 7.10 -12.98
N ALA A 75 4.54 6.35 -12.00
CA ALA A 75 3.94 5.12 -11.51
C ALA A 75 2.56 5.36 -10.88
N SER A 76 2.44 6.39 -10.04
CA SER A 76 1.17 6.77 -9.41
C SER A 76 0.12 7.16 -10.44
N TYR A 77 0.49 7.99 -11.42
CA TYR A 77 -0.44 8.40 -12.47
C TYR A 77 -0.93 7.23 -13.32
N ALA A 78 -0.03 6.33 -13.72
CA ALA A 78 -0.38 5.12 -14.48
C ALA A 78 -1.30 4.19 -13.68
N ALA A 79 -1.00 3.97 -12.39
CA ALA A 79 -1.80 3.15 -11.50
C ALA A 79 -3.22 3.68 -11.35
N ILE A 80 -3.38 4.97 -11.06
CA ILE A 80 -4.69 5.61 -10.89
C ILE A 80 -5.50 5.55 -12.18
N ARG A 81 -4.87 5.85 -13.33
CA ARG A 81 -5.55 5.80 -14.63
C ARG A 81 -6.06 4.41 -14.94
N LEU A 82 -5.22 3.38 -14.79
CA LEU A 82 -5.62 2.01 -15.08
C LEU A 82 -6.68 1.52 -14.08
N PHE A 83 -6.55 1.89 -12.80
CA PHE A 83 -7.53 1.56 -11.78
C PHE A 83 -8.90 2.19 -12.06
N ALA A 84 -8.94 3.45 -12.53
CA ALA A 84 -10.18 4.12 -12.94
C ALA A 84 -10.85 3.41 -14.13
N VAL A 85 -10.08 2.99 -15.13
CA VAL A 85 -10.59 2.22 -16.29
C VAL A 85 -11.17 0.88 -15.84
N ILE A 86 -10.45 0.13 -15.00
CA ILE A 86 -10.95 -1.16 -14.48
C ILE A 86 -12.23 -0.95 -13.66
N SER A 87 -12.27 0.06 -12.81
CA SER A 87 -13.46 0.37 -12.00
C SER A 87 -14.66 0.73 -12.88
N ALA A 88 -14.45 1.55 -13.91
CA ALA A 88 -15.50 1.89 -14.88
C ALA A 88 -16.02 0.65 -15.63
N LEU A 89 -15.14 -0.26 -16.03
CA LEU A 89 -15.53 -1.52 -16.67
C LEU A 89 -16.35 -2.41 -15.73
N ILE A 90 -15.94 -2.55 -14.47
CA ILE A 90 -16.68 -3.33 -13.47
C ILE A 90 -18.08 -2.75 -13.26
N VAL A 91 -18.21 -1.44 -13.11
CA VAL A 91 -19.51 -0.76 -12.94
C VAL A 91 -20.38 -0.95 -14.17
N LEU A 92 -19.82 -0.81 -15.37
CA LEU A 92 -20.56 -0.95 -16.62
C LEU A 92 -21.07 -2.40 -16.80
N LEU A 93 -20.22 -3.40 -16.58
CA LEU A 93 -20.61 -4.81 -16.63
C LEU A 93 -21.65 -5.15 -15.55
N GLY A 94 -21.46 -4.65 -14.33
CA GLY A 94 -22.40 -4.82 -13.22
C GLY A 94 -23.77 -4.17 -13.49
N SER A 95 -23.80 -3.08 -14.26
CA SER A 95 -25.06 -2.41 -14.65
C SER A 95 -25.91 -3.23 -15.62
N ILE A 96 -25.28 -4.08 -16.45
CA ILE A 96 -25.97 -4.91 -17.44
C ILE A 96 -26.57 -6.16 -16.81
N TRP A 97 -25.82 -6.82 -15.92
CA TRP A 97 -26.24 -8.10 -15.31
C TRP A 97 -26.92 -7.95 -13.93
N GLY A 98 -26.97 -6.73 -13.38
CA GLY A 98 -27.49 -6.47 -12.05
C GLY A 98 -26.61 -7.05 -10.93
N PRO A 99 -26.80 -6.62 -9.68
CA PRO A 99 -26.00 -7.10 -8.55
C PRO A 99 -26.34 -8.56 -8.24
N GLN A 100 -25.46 -9.49 -8.64
CA GLN A 100 -25.59 -10.92 -8.38
C GLN A 100 -25.13 -11.29 -6.96
N ILE A 101 -24.29 -10.47 -6.32
CA ILE A 101 -23.69 -10.74 -5.02
C ILE A 101 -23.77 -9.48 -4.16
N MET A 102 -24.26 -9.62 -2.93
CA MET A 102 -24.29 -8.55 -1.95
C MET A 102 -22.89 -8.39 -1.36
N VAL A 103 -22.19 -7.31 -1.73
CA VAL A 103 -20.81 -7.07 -1.31
C VAL A 103 -20.81 -6.12 -0.11
N ASN A 104 -20.13 -6.51 0.97
CA ASN A 104 -19.89 -5.62 2.10
C ASN A 104 -19.00 -4.43 1.65
N PRO A 105 -19.42 -3.18 1.85
CA PRO A 105 -18.66 -2.00 1.40
C PRO A 105 -17.24 -1.92 1.95
N TYR A 106 -17.02 -2.34 3.20
CA TYR A 106 -15.70 -2.32 3.83
C TYR A 106 -14.75 -3.34 3.20
N ASN A 107 -15.26 -4.53 2.88
CA ASN A 107 -14.46 -5.56 2.18
C ASN A 107 -14.14 -5.11 0.75
N LEU A 108 -15.10 -4.49 0.06
CA LEU A 108 -14.89 -3.94 -1.28
C LEU A 108 -13.83 -2.84 -1.28
N LEU A 109 -13.90 -1.92 -0.32
CA LEU A 109 -12.89 -0.88 -0.13
C LEU A 109 -11.50 -1.47 0.13
N GLY A 110 -11.40 -2.48 1.00
CA GLY A 110 -10.13 -3.16 1.27
C GLY A 110 -9.53 -3.82 0.02
N ILE A 111 -10.36 -4.49 -0.78
CA ILE A 111 -9.94 -5.10 -2.06
C ILE A 111 -9.50 -4.01 -3.06
N SER A 112 -10.26 -2.92 -3.17
CA SER A 112 -9.96 -1.83 -4.09
C SER A 112 -8.62 -1.14 -3.76
N LEU A 113 -8.37 -0.88 -2.47
CA LEU A 113 -7.12 -0.29 -1.99
C LEU A 113 -5.95 -1.23 -2.23
N SER A 114 -6.12 -2.53 -1.96
CA SER A 114 -5.09 -3.53 -2.23
C SER A 114 -4.75 -3.59 -3.71
N CYS A 115 -5.76 -3.59 -4.59
CA CYS A 115 -5.58 -3.59 -6.03
C CYS A 115 -4.80 -2.34 -6.51
N LEU A 116 -5.20 -1.15 -6.04
CA LEU A 116 -4.51 0.09 -6.36
C LEU A 116 -3.05 0.08 -5.88
N MET A 117 -2.78 -0.43 -4.68
CA MET A 117 -1.41 -0.58 -4.15
C MET A 117 -0.58 -1.56 -4.98
N PHE A 118 -1.12 -2.71 -5.37
CA PHE A 118 -0.41 -3.67 -6.23
C PHE A 118 -0.08 -3.07 -7.60
N MET A 119 -1.02 -2.33 -8.20
CA MET A 119 -0.80 -1.64 -9.47
C MET A 119 0.29 -0.58 -9.34
N TYR A 120 0.27 0.22 -8.26
CA TYR A 120 1.31 1.19 -7.99
C TYR A 120 2.69 0.54 -7.87
N VAL A 121 2.82 -0.53 -7.07
CA VAL A 121 4.09 -1.26 -6.91
C VAL A 121 4.55 -1.83 -8.25
N GLY A 122 3.65 -2.45 -9.02
CA GLY A 122 3.96 -2.98 -10.35
C GLY A 122 4.49 -1.90 -11.30
N PHE A 123 3.81 -0.77 -11.41
CA PHE A 123 4.25 0.35 -12.25
C PHE A 123 5.54 0.99 -11.74
N TYR A 124 5.73 1.07 -10.42
CA TYR A 124 6.94 1.61 -9.82
C TYR A 124 8.17 0.79 -10.24
N TYR A 125 8.12 -0.53 -10.06
CA TYR A 125 9.22 -1.40 -10.49
C TYR A 125 9.40 -1.42 -12.00
N TYR A 126 8.32 -1.34 -12.77
CA TYR A 126 8.38 -1.26 -14.23
C TYR A 126 9.11 0.00 -14.71
N TYR A 127 8.76 1.18 -14.19
CA TYR A 127 9.41 2.42 -14.58
C TYR A 127 10.83 2.54 -14.03
N ASN A 128 11.07 2.03 -12.81
CA ASN A 128 12.41 1.99 -12.22
C ASN A 128 13.37 1.07 -13.00
N ALA A 129 12.88 -0.03 -13.59
CA ALA A 129 13.71 -0.90 -14.41
C ALA A 129 14.03 -0.33 -15.80
N ARG A 130 13.28 0.70 -16.24
CA ARG A 130 13.34 1.25 -17.60
C ARG A 130 14.00 2.64 -17.68
N MET A 131 14.32 3.25 -16.54
CA MET A 131 15.04 4.52 -16.41
C MET A 131 16.40 4.30 -15.76
#